data_AF-A0A2E8XDU7-F1
#
_entry.id   AF-A0A2E8XDU7-F1
#
_cell.length_a   1.000
_cell.length_b   1.000
_cell.length_c   1.000
_cell.angle_alpha   90.00
_cell.angle_beta   90.00
_cell.angle_gamma   90.00
#
_symmetry.space_group_name_H-M   'P 1'
#
loop_
_entity.id
_entity.type
_entity.pdbx_description
1 polymer ?
#
loop_
_entity_poly.entity_id
_entity_poly.type
_entity_poly.pdbx_seq_one_letter_code
_entity_poly.pdbx_strand_id
1 'polypeptide(L)'
;MPAINCKICNSLVWTKLVLASFSASLSSGQSTLELDEFNTAYLQYGETKDTQPDIAREAARRAYELGRELFGVDSERSAMLAINYATLIEDESQSQEYLDEAVEVYQRVFGFGSEAIIDPLMRLGRTLNDRERLTLASQYYERALQLSRDHLGEDSSKAGSLELELAALSLRVGDLGQVSARLERARSILSSYTDPGSQSGMTRIDLLTGEYFIVREQYRAAIEPLLASLGKFVRFPRAGITVRNRISLIRAYENLGEQERATEHCLAIGIAQRVSEGENLRPVYTVIPEVLRNKDQSHPIRVEFLVDREGFVREPQIQTDIDEAELRQAVIEAIAQFRFAPRFIDGSFVESPNQYFVF
;
A
#
# COMPACT_ATOMS: atom_id res chain seq x y z
N MET A 1 -36.59 -14.45 -38.01
CA MET A 1 -36.85 -15.88 -38.29
C MET A 1 -35.53 -16.57 -38.59
N PRO A 2 -35.28 -17.80 -38.11
CA PRO A 2 -35.30 -18.34 -36.74
C PRO A 2 -33.84 -18.59 -36.24
N ALA A 3 -33.49 -18.63 -34.96
CA ALA A 3 -33.96 -19.38 -33.80
C ALA A 3 -33.42 -20.84 -33.70
N ILE A 4 -32.73 -21.08 -32.58
CA ILE A 4 -32.75 -22.30 -31.73
C ILE A 4 -31.83 -23.47 -32.13
N ASN A 5 -30.83 -23.72 -31.28
CA ASN A 5 -30.80 -25.01 -30.57
C ASN A 5 -30.08 -24.93 -29.23
N CYS A 6 -30.92 -24.80 -28.20
CA CYS A 6 -30.66 -25.04 -26.79
C CYS A 6 -30.72 -26.57 -26.55
N LYS A 7 -29.72 -27.13 -25.87
CA LYS A 7 -29.79 -28.45 -25.20
C LYS A 7 -29.21 -28.24 -23.80
N ILE A 8 -30.06 -28.00 -22.81
CA ILE A 8 -30.61 -29.00 -21.87
C ILE A 8 -29.49 -29.75 -21.13
N CYS A 9 -29.26 -29.36 -19.88
CA CYS A 9 -29.01 -30.32 -18.81
C CYS A 9 -29.66 -29.84 -17.52
N ASN A 10 -30.85 -30.40 -17.29
CA ASN A 10 -31.55 -30.46 -16.02
C ASN A 10 -30.70 -31.20 -14.98
N SER A 11 -30.55 -30.64 -13.79
CA SER A 11 -30.62 -31.47 -12.57
C SER A 11 -31.35 -30.68 -11.48
N LEU A 12 -32.67 -30.82 -11.50
CA LEU A 12 -33.51 -30.51 -10.35
C LEU A 12 -33.13 -31.45 -9.21
N VAL A 13 -32.48 -30.92 -8.18
CA VAL A 13 -32.35 -31.59 -6.89
C VAL A 13 -33.70 -31.49 -6.19
N TRP A 14 -34.25 -32.65 -5.86
CA TRP A 14 -35.52 -32.79 -5.15
C TRP A 14 -35.43 -32.18 -3.74
N THR A 15 -36.29 -31.20 -3.48
CA THR A 15 -36.71 -30.80 -2.14
C THR A 15 -37.33 -31.99 -1.40
N LYS A 16 -36.69 -32.44 -0.33
CA LYS A 16 -37.39 -33.12 0.77
C LYS A 16 -37.47 -32.16 1.96
N LEU A 17 -38.65 -31.57 2.14
CA LEU A 17 -39.08 -31.01 3.41
C LEU A 17 -39.10 -32.14 4.44
N VAL A 18 -38.33 -31.99 5.52
CA VAL A 18 -38.57 -32.69 6.78
C VAL A 18 -39.19 -31.67 7.72
N LEU A 19 -40.50 -31.76 7.90
CA LEU A 19 -41.23 -31.08 8.97
C LEU A 19 -40.95 -31.85 10.27
N ALA A 20 -40.02 -31.33 11.08
CA ALA A 20 -39.92 -31.72 12.48
C ALA A 20 -40.65 -30.67 13.32
N SER A 21 -41.65 -31.13 14.04
CA SER A 21 -42.55 -30.37 14.90
C SER A 21 -41.81 -29.62 16.00
N PHE A 22 -42.17 -28.34 16.14
CA PHE A 22 -41.61 -27.37 17.07
C PHE A 22 -42.09 -27.65 18.50
N SER A 23 -41.14 -27.74 19.43
CA SER A 23 -41.35 -27.36 20.84
C SER A 23 -40.01 -27.05 21.50
N ALA A 24 -39.44 -25.89 21.17
CA ALA A 24 -38.50 -25.12 21.98
C ALA A 24 -38.38 -23.72 21.37
N SER A 25 -39.36 -22.87 21.66
CA SER A 25 -39.42 -21.46 21.30
C SER A 25 -38.42 -20.69 22.16
N LEU A 26 -37.32 -20.21 21.55
CA LEU A 26 -36.65 -18.92 21.79
C LEU A 26 -35.24 -18.84 21.14
N SER A 27 -34.60 -19.96 20.77
CA SER A 27 -33.18 -19.92 20.32
C SER A 27 -32.94 -19.70 18.82
N SER A 28 -33.82 -20.17 17.92
CA SER A 28 -33.54 -20.09 16.46
C SER A 28 -33.78 -18.71 15.85
N GLY A 29 -34.67 -17.90 16.45
CA GLY A 29 -34.94 -16.53 16.00
C GLY A 29 -33.92 -15.51 16.52
N GLN A 30 -33.29 -15.81 17.66
CA GLN A 30 -32.25 -14.97 18.26
C GLN A 30 -30.93 -15.10 17.48
N SER A 31 -30.52 -16.32 17.10
CA SER A 31 -29.32 -16.54 16.29
C SER A 31 -29.39 -15.93 14.88
N THR A 32 -30.59 -15.81 14.29
CA THR A 32 -30.76 -15.13 12.99
C THR A 32 -30.64 -13.62 13.12
N LEU A 33 -31.13 -13.04 14.22
CA LEU A 33 -31.05 -11.60 14.48
C LEU A 33 -29.60 -11.20 14.79
N GLU A 34 -28.91 -11.94 15.66
CA GLU A 34 -27.49 -11.70 16.00
C GLU A 34 -26.60 -11.77 14.75
N LEU A 35 -26.86 -12.72 13.84
CA LEU A 35 -26.14 -12.83 12.57
C LEU A 35 -26.41 -11.64 11.63
N ASP A 36 -27.64 -11.16 11.56
CA ASP A 36 -28.00 -9.98 10.75
C ASP A 36 -27.39 -8.70 11.32
N GLU A 37 -27.36 -8.53 12.64
CA GLU A 37 -26.69 -7.42 13.32
C GLU A 37 -25.18 -7.45 13.09
N PHE A 38 -24.56 -8.63 13.20
CA PHE A 38 -23.15 -8.82 12.88
C PHE A 38 -22.86 -8.45 11.42
N ASN A 39 -23.65 -8.95 10.47
CA ASN A 39 -23.47 -8.67 9.05
C ASN A 39 -23.61 -7.17 8.77
N THR A 40 -24.57 -6.50 9.42
CA THR A 40 -24.77 -5.06 9.31
C THR A 40 -23.55 -4.29 9.82
N ALA A 41 -23.03 -4.63 11.00
CA ALA A 41 -21.83 -4.00 11.56
C ALA A 41 -20.60 -4.24 10.68
N TYR A 42 -20.41 -5.47 10.18
CA TYR A 42 -19.28 -5.84 9.34
C TYR A 42 -19.32 -5.12 7.98
N LEU A 43 -20.49 -5.02 7.34
CA LEU A 43 -20.67 -4.26 6.11
C LEU A 43 -20.43 -2.77 6.33
N GLN A 44 -20.98 -2.20 7.40
CA GLN A 44 -20.76 -0.79 7.74
C GLN A 44 -19.27 -0.48 7.96
N TYR A 45 -18.54 -1.35 8.66
CA TYR A 45 -17.08 -1.25 8.76
C TYR A 45 -16.43 -1.23 7.38
N GLY A 46 -16.79 -2.18 6.51
CA GLY A 46 -16.23 -2.27 5.15
C GLY A 46 -16.45 -1.02 4.30
N GLU A 47 -17.63 -0.40 4.41
CA GLU A 47 -18.01 0.81 3.66
C GLU A 47 -17.37 2.09 4.21
N THR A 48 -17.09 2.15 5.51
CA THR A 48 -16.67 3.38 6.19
C THR A 48 -15.18 3.44 6.52
N LYS A 49 -14.46 2.30 6.52
CA LYS A 49 -13.04 2.22 6.94
C LYS A 49 -12.08 3.21 6.28
N ASP A 50 -12.38 3.62 5.04
CA ASP A 50 -11.50 4.50 4.26
C ASP A 50 -12.02 5.95 4.21
N THR A 51 -13.21 6.24 4.74
CA THR A 51 -13.89 7.55 4.59
C THR A 51 -14.35 8.19 5.91
N GLN A 52 -14.70 7.38 6.91
CA GLN A 52 -15.31 7.82 8.17
C GLN A 52 -14.73 7.00 9.33
N PRO A 53 -13.55 7.40 9.86
CA PRO A 53 -12.77 6.57 10.79
C PRO A 53 -13.51 6.27 12.10
N ASP A 54 -14.24 7.23 12.67
CA ASP A 54 -15.01 7.01 13.90
C ASP A 54 -16.14 6.00 13.72
N ILE A 55 -16.87 6.09 12.61
CA ILE A 55 -17.96 5.15 12.27
C ILE A 55 -17.38 3.76 12.02
N ALA A 56 -16.27 3.70 11.29
CA ALA A 56 -15.58 2.44 11.01
C ALA A 56 -15.12 1.75 12.30
N ARG A 57 -14.55 2.52 13.25
CA ARG A 57 -14.07 2.00 14.52
C ARG A 57 -15.21 1.42 15.34
N GLU A 58 -16.32 2.13 15.45
CA GLU A 58 -17.49 1.67 16.19
C GLU A 58 -18.17 0.46 15.51
N ALA A 59 -18.25 0.46 14.18
CA ALA A 59 -18.75 -0.68 13.42
C ALA A 59 -17.84 -1.92 13.58
N ALA A 60 -16.52 -1.74 13.56
CA ALA A 60 -15.55 -2.81 13.78
C ALA A 60 -15.62 -3.36 15.22
N ARG A 61 -15.78 -2.50 16.23
CA ARG A 61 -15.99 -2.89 17.64
C ARG A 61 -17.23 -3.79 17.76
N ARG A 62 -18.37 -3.34 17.24
CA ARG A 62 -19.62 -4.12 17.26
C ARG A 62 -19.49 -5.43 16.49
N ALA A 63 -18.86 -5.43 15.32
CA ALA A 63 -18.62 -6.64 14.55
C ALA A 63 -17.73 -7.64 15.31
N TYR A 64 -16.72 -7.16 16.04
CA TYR A 64 -15.90 -8.00 16.92
C TYR A 64 -16.68 -8.56 18.10
N GLU A 65 -17.44 -7.73 18.84
CA GLU A 65 -18.24 -8.17 19.98
C GLU A 65 -19.29 -9.23 19.57
N LEU A 66 -20.08 -8.95 18.55
CA LEU A 66 -21.08 -9.89 18.01
C LEU A 66 -20.43 -11.14 17.42
N GLY A 67 -19.32 -10.96 16.70
CA GLY A 67 -18.59 -12.08 16.11
C GLY A 67 -18.00 -13.03 17.15
N ARG A 68 -17.53 -12.52 18.29
CA ARG A 68 -17.07 -13.35 19.41
C ARG A 68 -18.20 -14.20 19.98
N GLU A 69 -19.41 -13.66 20.10
CA GLU A 69 -20.58 -14.40 20.57
C GLU A 69 -21.01 -15.46 19.55
N LEU A 70 -21.06 -15.10 18.27
CA LEU A 70 -21.50 -15.99 17.19
C LEU A 70 -20.53 -17.12 16.87
N PHE A 71 -19.23 -16.81 16.81
CA PHE A 71 -18.20 -17.76 16.36
C PHE A 71 -17.44 -18.41 17.52
N GLY A 72 -17.55 -17.85 18.73
CA GLY A 72 -16.80 -18.26 19.91
C GLY A 72 -15.49 -17.49 20.09
N VAL A 73 -15.06 -17.37 21.35
CA VAL A 73 -13.86 -16.59 21.75
C VAL A 73 -12.55 -17.14 21.18
N ASP A 74 -12.49 -18.44 20.90
CA ASP A 74 -11.31 -19.12 20.36
C ASP A 74 -11.39 -19.36 18.84
N SER A 75 -12.28 -18.66 18.14
CA SER A 75 -12.42 -18.77 16.69
C SER A 75 -11.43 -17.89 15.94
N GLU A 76 -10.83 -18.42 14.88
CA GLU A 76 -10.02 -17.66 13.91
C GLU A 76 -10.76 -16.42 13.39
N ARG A 77 -12.10 -16.53 13.21
CA ARG A 77 -12.95 -15.42 12.77
C ARG A 77 -13.00 -14.30 13.79
N SER A 78 -13.12 -14.64 15.07
CA SER A 78 -13.13 -13.68 16.19
C SER A 78 -11.78 -12.96 16.29
N ALA A 79 -10.67 -13.68 16.13
CA ALA A 79 -9.32 -13.09 16.09
C ALA A 79 -9.15 -12.09 14.93
N MET A 80 -9.63 -12.44 13.73
CA MET A 80 -9.59 -11.53 12.58
C MET A 80 -10.42 -10.26 12.80
N LEU A 81 -11.58 -10.38 13.46
CA LEU A 81 -12.40 -9.23 13.81
C LEU A 81 -11.73 -8.35 14.87
N ALA A 82 -11.05 -8.95 15.85
CA ALA A 82 -10.24 -8.24 16.84
C ALA A 82 -9.15 -7.41 16.16
N ILE A 83 -8.43 -7.97 15.17
CA ILE A 83 -7.42 -7.25 14.39
C ILE A 83 -8.04 -6.07 13.62
N ASN A 84 -9.21 -6.27 12.98
CA ASN A 84 -9.90 -5.19 12.27
C ASN A 84 -10.28 -4.03 13.20
N TYR A 85 -10.71 -4.34 14.43
CA TYR A 85 -11.00 -3.32 15.44
C TYR A 85 -9.72 -2.66 15.97
N ALA A 86 -8.73 -3.45 16.38
CA ALA A 86 -7.46 -3.00 16.93
C ALA A 86 -6.72 -2.02 16.01
N THR A 87 -6.77 -2.25 14.70
CA THR A 87 -6.12 -1.40 13.68
C THR A 87 -6.82 -0.06 13.47
N LEU A 88 -7.96 0.19 14.11
CA LEU A 88 -8.68 1.46 14.13
C LEU A 88 -8.60 2.17 15.49
N ILE A 89 -7.93 1.57 16.48
CA ILE A 89 -7.69 2.19 17.78
C ILE A 89 -6.44 3.07 17.68
N GLU A 90 -6.59 4.35 18.05
CA GLU A 90 -5.49 5.33 18.04
C GLU A 90 -4.51 5.11 19.20
N ASP A 91 -5.01 4.70 20.36
CA ASP A 91 -4.16 4.37 21.51
C ASP A 91 -3.39 3.08 21.21
N GLU A 92 -2.07 3.20 21.10
CA GLU A 92 -1.21 2.09 20.72
C GLU A 92 -1.22 0.95 21.74
N SER A 93 -1.34 1.26 23.04
CA SER A 93 -1.35 0.24 24.08
C SER A 93 -2.63 -0.58 24.03
N GLN A 94 -3.78 0.10 23.91
CA GLN A 94 -5.08 -0.56 23.75
C GLN A 94 -5.15 -1.36 22.44
N SER A 95 -4.60 -0.82 21.35
CA SER A 95 -4.49 -1.53 20.08
C SER A 95 -3.67 -2.82 20.23
N GLN A 96 -2.54 -2.76 20.94
CA GLN A 96 -1.68 -3.90 21.19
C GLN A 96 -2.38 -5.02 21.97
N GLU A 97 -3.20 -4.69 22.98
CA GLU A 97 -3.94 -5.68 23.77
C GLU A 97 -4.84 -6.58 22.90
N TYR A 98 -5.60 -6.00 21.98
CA TYR A 98 -6.47 -6.76 21.07
C TYR A 98 -5.68 -7.54 20.02
N LEU A 99 -4.53 -7.02 19.56
CA LEU A 99 -3.66 -7.75 18.64
C LEU A 99 -3.03 -8.96 19.32
N ASP A 100 -2.60 -8.82 20.57
CA ASP A 100 -2.05 -9.93 21.35
C ASP A 100 -3.13 -10.97 21.68
N GLU A 101 -4.36 -10.57 22.02
CA GLU A 101 -5.50 -11.49 22.16
C GLU A 101 -5.73 -12.29 20.87
N ALA A 102 -5.74 -11.62 19.72
CA ALA A 102 -5.91 -12.28 18.42
C ALA A 102 -4.80 -13.29 18.14
N VAL A 103 -3.56 -12.95 18.50
CA VAL A 103 -2.39 -13.82 18.34
C VAL A 103 -2.44 -15.02 19.28
N GLU A 104 -2.92 -14.85 20.51
CA GLU A 104 -3.18 -15.97 21.42
C GLU A 104 -4.23 -16.93 20.88
N VAL A 105 -5.33 -16.40 20.32
CA VAL A 105 -6.35 -17.22 19.66
C VAL A 105 -5.73 -17.99 18.49
N TYR A 106 -4.92 -17.35 17.65
CA TYR A 106 -4.19 -18.05 16.59
C TYR A 106 -3.27 -19.15 17.13
N GLN A 107 -2.56 -18.92 18.24
CA GLN A 107 -1.74 -19.96 18.86
C GLN A 107 -2.58 -21.13 19.38
N ARG A 108 -3.77 -20.89 19.94
CA ARG A 108 -4.68 -21.94 20.40
C ARG A 108 -5.28 -22.73 19.23
N VAL A 109 -5.65 -22.05 18.13
CA VAL A 109 -6.25 -22.66 16.93
C VAL A 109 -5.23 -23.47 16.12
N PHE A 110 -4.07 -22.88 15.85
CA PHE A 110 -3.06 -23.47 14.96
C PHE A 110 -1.98 -24.27 15.70
N GLY A 111 -1.91 -24.17 17.02
CA GLY A 111 -0.87 -24.75 17.86
C GLY A 111 0.27 -23.78 18.14
N PHE A 112 0.71 -23.73 19.40
CA PHE A 112 1.77 -22.82 19.82
C PHE A 112 3.08 -23.12 19.09
N GLY A 113 3.62 -22.12 18.39
CA GLY A 113 4.88 -22.25 17.68
C GLY A 113 4.86 -23.27 16.54
N SER A 114 3.69 -23.66 16.03
CA SER A 114 3.58 -24.58 14.89
C SER A 114 3.88 -23.87 13.56
N GLU A 115 4.21 -24.64 12.52
CA GLU A 115 4.33 -24.12 11.15
C GLU A 115 3.04 -23.42 10.67
N ALA A 116 1.87 -23.89 11.13
CA ALA A 116 0.57 -23.39 10.70
C ALA A 116 0.30 -21.92 11.09
N ILE A 117 1.04 -21.35 12.05
CA ILE A 117 0.90 -19.94 12.45
C ILE A 117 1.71 -18.97 11.57
N ILE A 118 2.61 -19.47 10.71
CA ILE A 118 3.45 -18.61 9.84
C ILE A 118 2.57 -17.74 8.93
N ASP A 119 1.63 -18.33 8.21
CA ASP A 119 0.78 -17.60 7.27
C ASP A 119 -0.18 -16.61 7.96
N PRO A 120 -0.82 -16.95 9.09
CA PRO A 120 -1.55 -15.99 9.92
C PRO A 120 -0.71 -14.78 10.34
N LEU A 121 0.52 -14.99 10.81
CA LEU A 121 1.42 -13.89 11.21
C LEU A 121 1.84 -13.04 10.02
N MET A 122 2.13 -13.64 8.87
CA MET A 122 2.42 -12.91 7.63
C MET A 122 1.24 -12.03 7.20
N ARG A 123 0.01 -12.53 7.31
CA ARG A 123 -1.20 -11.78 6.99
C ARG A 123 -1.40 -10.61 7.96
N LEU A 124 -1.20 -10.86 9.26
CA LEU A 124 -1.26 -9.81 10.28
C LEU A 124 -0.23 -8.70 10.03
N GLY A 125 1.03 -9.06 9.77
CA GLY A 125 2.07 -8.11 9.41
C GLY A 125 1.69 -7.26 8.19
N ARG A 126 1.07 -7.87 7.17
CA ARG A 126 0.59 -7.15 5.98
C ARG A 126 -0.52 -6.16 6.33
N THR A 127 -1.53 -6.61 7.07
CA THR A 127 -2.65 -5.75 7.50
C THR A 127 -2.15 -4.55 8.29
N LEU A 128 -1.19 -4.74 9.19
CA LEU A 128 -0.57 -3.66 9.97
C LEU A 128 0.25 -2.71 9.09
N ASN A 129 1.00 -3.25 8.12
CA ASN A 129 1.77 -2.47 7.15
C ASN A 129 0.87 -1.58 6.27
N ASP A 130 -0.28 -2.10 5.84
CA ASP A 130 -1.28 -1.39 5.03
C ASP A 130 -1.97 -0.26 5.84
N ARG A 131 -1.98 -0.38 7.16
CA ARG A 131 -2.50 0.62 8.12
C ARG A 131 -1.40 1.49 8.74
N GLU A 132 -0.21 1.49 8.15
CA GLU A 132 0.95 2.29 8.59
C GLU A 132 1.44 2.02 10.03
N ARG A 133 1.07 0.87 10.61
CA ARG A 133 1.57 0.40 11.93
C ARG A 133 2.89 -0.35 11.75
N LEU A 134 3.91 0.36 11.28
CA LEU A 134 5.15 -0.22 10.76
C LEU A 134 5.96 -0.99 11.81
N THR A 135 6.02 -0.48 13.05
CA THR A 135 6.72 -1.14 14.16
C THR A 135 6.10 -2.50 14.46
N LEU A 136 4.77 -2.58 14.58
CA LEU A 136 4.06 -3.82 14.85
C LEU A 136 4.13 -4.81 13.68
N ALA A 137 4.01 -4.30 12.45
CA ALA A 137 4.19 -5.12 11.25
C ALA A 137 5.57 -5.81 11.25
N SER A 138 6.62 -5.06 11.59
CA SER A 138 7.98 -5.59 11.70
C SER A 138 8.08 -6.72 12.74
N GLN A 139 7.52 -6.52 13.94
CA GLN A 139 7.54 -7.53 15.01
C GLN A 139 6.88 -8.85 14.57
N TYR A 140 5.71 -8.79 13.92
CA TYR A 140 5.02 -10.01 13.48
C TYR A 140 5.71 -10.68 12.28
N TYR A 141 6.32 -9.91 11.38
CA TYR A 141 7.14 -10.49 10.31
C TYR A 141 8.41 -11.16 10.85
N GLU A 142 9.08 -10.58 11.84
CA GLU A 142 10.23 -11.22 12.50
C GLU A 142 9.83 -12.54 13.17
N ARG A 143 8.67 -12.56 13.86
CA ARG A 143 8.16 -13.79 14.46
C ARG A 143 7.84 -14.86 13.41
N ALA A 144 7.22 -14.47 12.31
CA ALA A 144 6.95 -15.37 11.19
C ALA A 144 8.26 -15.87 10.55
N LEU A 145 9.28 -15.01 10.46
CA LEU A 145 10.58 -15.35 9.88
C LEU A 145 11.30 -16.39 10.73
N GLN A 146 11.30 -16.21 12.06
CA GLN A 146 11.87 -17.18 12.98
C GLN A 146 11.20 -18.55 12.84
N LEU A 147 9.86 -18.59 12.84
CA LEU A 147 9.13 -19.85 12.68
C LEU A 147 9.32 -20.48 11.30
N SER A 148 9.43 -19.66 10.24
CA SER A 148 9.74 -20.15 8.90
C SER A 148 11.11 -20.82 8.87
N ARG A 149 12.12 -20.24 9.54
CA ARG A 149 13.45 -20.85 9.65
C ARG A 149 13.41 -22.17 10.41
N ASP A 150 12.72 -22.17 11.55
CA ASP A 150 12.67 -23.32 12.45
C ASP A 150 11.95 -24.54 11.82
N HIS A 151 10.87 -24.31 11.07
CA HIS A 151 10.04 -25.39 10.51
C HIS A 151 10.30 -25.69 9.04
N LEU A 152 10.58 -24.67 8.22
CA LEU A 152 10.72 -24.81 6.77
C LEU A 152 12.18 -24.72 6.30
N GLY A 153 13.10 -24.31 7.18
CA GLY A 153 14.50 -24.07 6.88
C GLY A 153 14.80 -22.64 6.43
N GLU A 154 16.07 -22.26 6.61
CA GLU A 154 16.63 -20.94 6.30
C GLU A 154 16.41 -20.52 4.83
N ASP A 155 16.49 -21.47 3.90
CA ASP A 155 16.38 -21.22 2.46
C ASP A 155 14.97 -21.44 1.91
N SER A 156 13.93 -21.48 2.76
CA SER A 156 12.54 -21.59 2.31
C SER A 156 12.06 -20.33 1.59
N SER A 157 11.21 -20.48 0.56
CA SER A 157 10.65 -19.32 -0.16
C SER A 157 9.84 -18.39 0.75
N LYS A 158 9.25 -18.91 1.84
CA LYS A 158 8.61 -18.09 2.88
C LYS A 158 9.63 -17.24 3.65
N ALA A 159 10.78 -17.79 4.05
CA ALA A 159 11.84 -17.02 4.69
C ALA A 159 12.36 -15.91 3.76
N GLY A 160 12.59 -16.21 2.47
CA GLY A 160 13.00 -15.21 1.48
C GLY A 160 11.96 -14.10 1.28
N SER A 161 10.67 -14.44 1.29
CA SER A 161 9.58 -13.46 1.19
C SER A 161 9.48 -12.57 2.43
N LEU A 162 9.71 -13.13 3.62
CA LEU A 162 9.70 -12.40 4.89
C LEU A 162 10.89 -11.43 5.02
N GLU A 163 12.08 -11.84 4.59
CA GLU A 163 13.24 -10.95 4.50
C GLU A 163 12.97 -9.75 3.57
N LEU A 164 12.26 -10.00 2.45
CA LEU A 164 11.83 -8.94 1.53
C LEU A 164 10.85 -7.96 2.17
N GLU A 165 9.85 -8.42 2.92
CA GLU A 165 8.92 -7.53 3.62
C GLU A 165 9.61 -6.70 4.70
N LEU A 166 10.51 -7.31 5.47
CA LEU A 166 11.29 -6.61 6.49
C LEU A 166 12.24 -5.57 5.89
N ALA A 167 12.87 -5.87 4.75
CA ALA A 167 13.66 -4.87 4.01
C ALA A 167 12.80 -3.69 3.53
N ALA A 168 11.61 -3.96 3.00
CA ALA A 168 10.69 -2.93 2.56
C ALA A 168 10.22 -2.03 3.72
N LEU A 169 9.90 -2.61 4.88
CA LEU A 169 9.57 -1.85 6.09
C LEU A 169 10.74 -0.98 6.57
N SER A 170 11.95 -1.56 6.61
CA SER A 170 13.17 -0.85 7.04
C SER A 170 13.43 0.37 6.16
N LEU A 171 13.24 0.25 4.83
CA LEU A 171 13.29 1.38 3.90
C LEU A 171 12.25 2.46 4.20
N ARG A 172 11.01 2.07 4.51
CA ARG A 172 9.92 3.02 4.81
C ARG A 172 10.19 3.84 6.08
N VAL A 173 10.77 3.22 7.10
CA VAL A 173 11.09 3.90 8.37
C VAL A 173 12.45 4.60 8.36
N GLY A 174 13.23 4.45 7.29
CA GLY A 174 14.57 5.04 7.16
C GLY A 174 15.66 4.31 7.95
N ASP A 175 15.40 3.10 8.46
CA ASP A 175 16.42 2.25 9.06
C ASP A 175 17.17 1.50 7.96
N LEU A 176 18.25 2.11 7.47
CA LEU A 176 19.00 1.58 6.33
C LEU A 176 20.00 0.48 6.73
N GLY A 177 20.20 0.23 8.04
CA GLY A 177 21.29 -0.60 8.54
C GLY A 177 21.28 -2.04 8.00
N GLN A 178 20.09 -2.62 7.88
CA GLN A 178 19.91 -4.02 7.48
C GLN A 178 19.31 -4.21 6.08
N VAL A 179 18.94 -3.12 5.39
CA VAL A 179 18.22 -3.20 4.10
C VAL A 179 19.02 -4.00 3.06
N SER A 180 20.28 -3.66 2.84
CA SER A 180 21.12 -4.35 1.83
C SER A 180 21.23 -5.84 2.13
N ALA A 181 21.57 -6.19 3.37
CA ALA A 181 21.75 -7.58 3.80
C ALA A 181 20.46 -8.41 3.70
N ARG A 182 19.30 -7.80 3.96
CA ARG A 182 18.00 -8.47 3.81
C ARG A 182 17.60 -8.63 2.35
N LEU A 183 17.80 -7.61 1.51
CA LEU A 183 17.54 -7.70 0.06
C LEU A 183 18.44 -8.75 -0.60
N GLU A 184 19.72 -8.83 -0.22
CA GLU A 184 20.66 -9.84 -0.71
C GLU A 184 20.24 -11.25 -0.29
N ARG A 185 19.86 -11.45 0.98
CA ARG A 185 19.33 -12.74 1.47
C ARG A 185 18.05 -13.15 0.75
N ALA A 186 17.07 -12.24 0.66
CA ALA A 186 15.84 -12.47 -0.08
C ALA A 186 16.13 -12.84 -1.54
N ARG A 187 17.07 -12.15 -2.21
CA ARG A 187 17.47 -12.45 -3.58
C ARG A 187 18.09 -13.84 -3.71
N SER A 188 19.04 -14.17 -2.84
CA SER A 188 19.70 -15.47 -2.83
C SER A 188 18.68 -16.60 -2.72
N ILE A 189 17.76 -16.50 -1.75
CA ILE A 189 16.73 -17.51 -1.50
C ILE A 189 15.75 -17.57 -2.68
N LEU A 190 15.10 -16.46 -3.02
CA LEU A 190 14.01 -16.44 -4.01
C LEU A 190 14.50 -16.76 -5.43
N SER A 191 15.77 -16.54 -5.75
CA SER A 191 16.35 -16.94 -7.04
C SER A 191 16.37 -18.45 -7.27
N SER A 192 16.30 -19.24 -6.20
CA SER A 192 16.27 -20.71 -6.25
C SER A 192 14.88 -21.28 -6.52
N TYR A 193 13.84 -20.43 -6.58
CA TYR A 193 12.45 -20.84 -6.76
C TYR A 193 11.85 -20.23 -8.02
N THR A 194 11.00 -21.02 -8.69
CA THR A 194 10.35 -20.62 -9.96
C THR A 194 8.87 -20.33 -9.81
N ASP A 195 8.32 -20.42 -8.60
CA ASP A 195 6.92 -20.12 -8.35
C ASP A 195 6.60 -18.63 -8.59
N PRO A 196 5.34 -18.29 -8.90
CA PRO A 196 4.96 -16.90 -9.21
C PRO A 196 5.25 -15.90 -8.09
N GLY A 197 5.20 -16.33 -6.83
CA GLY A 197 5.52 -15.51 -5.66
C GLY A 197 6.98 -15.11 -5.67
N SER A 198 7.88 -16.10 -5.81
CA SER A 198 9.32 -15.86 -5.88
C SER A 198 9.73 -15.01 -7.08
N GLN A 199 9.15 -15.22 -8.26
CA GLN A 199 9.41 -14.38 -9.45
C GLN A 199 8.95 -12.93 -9.25
N SER A 200 7.77 -12.74 -8.64
CA SER A 200 7.26 -11.41 -8.30
C SER A 200 8.13 -10.75 -7.22
N GLY A 201 8.60 -11.54 -6.26
CA GLY A 201 9.54 -11.13 -5.22
C GLY A 201 10.85 -10.61 -5.81
N MET A 202 11.46 -11.34 -6.75
CA MET A 202 12.68 -10.90 -7.46
C MET A 202 12.51 -9.54 -8.15
N THR A 203 11.36 -9.35 -8.82
CA THR A 203 11.05 -8.06 -9.46
C THR A 203 10.91 -6.93 -8.42
N ARG A 204 10.32 -7.22 -7.25
CA ARG A 204 10.19 -6.25 -6.17
C ARG A 204 11.52 -5.98 -5.46
N ILE A 205 12.40 -6.97 -5.34
CA ILE A 205 13.76 -6.78 -4.82
C ILE A 205 14.50 -5.75 -5.69
N ASP A 206 14.45 -5.88 -7.02
CA ASP A 206 15.07 -4.91 -7.94
C ASP A 206 14.53 -3.48 -7.72
N LEU A 207 13.21 -3.31 -7.57
CA LEU A 207 12.63 -2.00 -7.24
C LEU A 207 13.18 -1.45 -5.91
N LEU A 208 13.15 -2.26 -4.85
CA LEU A 208 13.60 -1.84 -3.51
C LEU A 208 15.12 -1.59 -3.45
N THR A 209 15.93 -2.34 -4.20
CA THR A 209 17.37 -2.08 -4.34
C THR A 209 17.60 -0.72 -4.98
N GLY A 210 16.84 -0.40 -6.03
CA GLY A 210 16.83 0.92 -6.64
C GLY A 210 16.48 2.03 -5.66
N GLU A 211 15.38 1.87 -4.92
CA GLU A 211 14.93 2.83 -3.91
C GLU A 211 15.92 3.00 -2.75
N TYR A 212 16.55 1.91 -2.31
CA TYR A 212 17.63 1.95 -1.34
C TYR A 212 18.78 2.84 -1.83
N PHE A 213 19.19 2.70 -3.09
CA PHE A 213 20.22 3.56 -3.68
C PHE A 213 19.77 5.01 -3.82
N ILE A 214 18.49 5.28 -4.12
CA ILE A 214 17.95 6.65 -4.12
C ILE A 214 18.08 7.30 -2.74
N VAL A 215 17.67 6.59 -1.67
CA VAL A 215 17.74 7.13 -0.30
C VAL A 215 19.20 7.36 0.14
N ARG A 216 20.14 6.57 -0.39
CA ARG A 216 21.58 6.73 -0.16
C ARG A 216 22.24 7.76 -1.09
N GLU A 217 21.47 8.47 -1.91
CA GLU A 217 21.94 9.43 -2.92
C GLU A 217 22.90 8.82 -3.96
N GLN A 218 22.84 7.50 -4.13
CA GLN A 218 23.62 6.74 -5.11
C GLN A 218 22.85 6.61 -6.43
N TYR A 219 22.48 7.75 -7.01
CA TYR A 219 21.54 7.84 -8.14
C TYR A 219 21.94 6.99 -9.34
N ARG A 220 23.24 6.95 -9.68
CA ARG A 220 23.72 6.12 -10.80
C ARG A 220 23.56 4.62 -10.55
N ALA A 221 23.76 4.17 -9.31
CA ALA A 221 23.58 2.77 -8.92
C ALA A 221 22.09 2.38 -8.89
N ALA A 222 21.19 3.34 -8.65
CA ALA A 222 19.75 3.09 -8.65
C ALA A 222 19.18 2.72 -10.04
N ILE A 223 19.79 3.21 -11.13
CA ILE A 223 19.20 3.13 -12.47
C ILE A 223 19.01 1.68 -12.95
N GLU A 224 20.05 0.85 -12.88
CA GLU A 224 20.00 -0.53 -13.41
C GLU A 224 18.90 -1.39 -12.76
N PRO A 225 18.81 -1.49 -11.42
CA PRO A 225 17.77 -2.30 -10.79
C PRO A 225 16.36 -1.71 -10.97
N LEU A 226 16.22 -0.37 -11.05
CA LEU A 226 14.93 0.24 -11.38
C LEU A 226 14.47 -0.08 -12.81
N LEU A 227 15.38 -0.07 -13.80
CA LEU A 227 15.06 -0.46 -15.17
C LEU A 227 14.73 -1.95 -15.28
N ALA A 228 15.47 -2.82 -14.57
CA ALA A 228 15.21 -4.26 -14.53
C ALA A 228 13.78 -4.56 -14.03
N SER A 229 13.39 -3.94 -12.92
CA SER A 229 12.03 -4.07 -12.37
C SER A 229 10.97 -3.42 -13.26
N LEU A 230 11.24 -2.25 -13.84
CA LEU A 230 10.30 -1.57 -14.73
C LEU A 230 9.96 -2.40 -15.97
N GLY A 231 10.94 -3.15 -16.49
CA GLY A 231 10.75 -4.05 -17.63
C GLY A 231 9.64 -5.09 -17.41
N LYS A 232 9.33 -5.45 -16.16
CA LYS A 232 8.20 -6.33 -15.81
C LYS A 232 6.90 -5.54 -15.61
N PHE A 233 6.98 -4.37 -14.98
CA PHE A 233 5.81 -3.55 -14.63
C PHE A 233 5.20 -2.78 -15.80
N VAL A 234 5.95 -2.53 -16.88
CA VAL A 234 5.49 -1.74 -18.03
C VAL A 234 4.19 -2.25 -18.67
N ARG A 235 3.86 -3.54 -18.51
CA ARG A 235 2.60 -4.14 -18.98
C ARG A 235 1.37 -3.57 -18.26
N PHE A 236 1.55 -2.97 -17.09
CA PHE A 236 0.52 -2.36 -16.26
C PHE A 236 0.87 -0.88 -16.02
N PRO A 237 0.80 -0.02 -17.04
CA PRO A 237 1.34 1.34 -16.98
C PRO A 237 0.68 2.24 -15.92
N ARG A 238 -0.57 1.91 -15.53
CA ARG A 238 -1.34 2.63 -14.49
C ARG A 238 -1.15 2.10 -13.07
N ALA A 239 -0.52 0.93 -12.90
CA ALA A 239 -0.39 0.34 -11.58
C ALA A 239 0.49 1.25 -10.70
N GLY A 240 0.11 1.41 -9.42
CA GLY A 240 0.84 2.27 -8.49
C GLY A 240 2.32 1.93 -8.38
N ILE A 241 2.66 0.63 -8.44
CA ILE A 241 4.06 0.17 -8.43
C ILE A 241 4.85 0.60 -9.68
N THR A 242 4.22 0.65 -10.85
CA THR A 242 4.83 1.12 -12.10
C THR A 242 5.10 2.62 -12.03
N VAL A 243 4.13 3.39 -11.54
CA VAL A 243 4.26 4.83 -11.35
C VAL A 243 5.36 5.14 -10.33
N ARG A 244 5.37 4.44 -9.19
CA ARG A 244 6.39 4.56 -8.14
C ARG A 244 7.80 4.26 -8.66
N ASN A 245 7.96 3.20 -9.45
CA ASN A 245 9.23 2.87 -10.09
C ASN A 245 9.71 4.00 -11.02
N ARG A 246 8.82 4.50 -11.89
CA ARG A 246 9.13 5.63 -12.79
C ARG A 246 9.50 6.90 -12.03
N ILE A 247 8.81 7.21 -10.94
CA ILE A 247 9.15 8.34 -10.06
C ILE A 247 10.57 8.18 -9.49
N SER A 248 10.96 6.96 -9.10
CA SER A 248 12.33 6.70 -8.61
C SER A 248 13.38 6.90 -9.72
N LEU A 249 13.07 6.51 -10.96
CA LEU A 249 13.93 6.78 -12.12
C LEU A 249 14.03 8.28 -12.44
N ILE A 250 12.91 9.02 -12.39
CA ILE A 250 12.90 10.48 -12.54
C ILE A 250 13.84 11.10 -11.50
N ARG A 251 13.70 10.71 -10.23
CA ARG A 251 14.59 11.19 -9.15
C ARG A 251 16.06 10.90 -9.45
N ALA A 252 16.40 9.68 -9.90
CA ALA A 252 17.78 9.34 -10.25
C ALA A 252 18.32 10.23 -11.38
N TYR A 253 17.57 10.37 -12.47
CA TYR A 253 18.02 11.10 -13.64
C TYR A 253 18.11 12.60 -13.41
N GLU A 254 17.15 13.22 -12.71
CA GLU A 254 17.20 14.64 -12.35
C GLU A 254 18.46 14.96 -11.53
N ASN A 255 18.77 14.14 -10.52
CA ASN A 255 19.97 14.34 -9.70
C ASN A 255 21.29 14.05 -10.43
N LEU A 256 21.24 13.41 -11.60
CA LEU A 256 22.40 13.21 -12.49
C LEU A 256 22.47 14.25 -13.62
N GLY A 257 21.49 15.16 -13.72
CA GLY A 257 21.38 16.10 -14.83
C GLY A 257 20.94 15.46 -16.16
N GLU A 258 20.44 14.21 -16.14
CA GLU A 258 20.02 13.45 -17.32
C GLU A 258 18.54 13.75 -17.66
N GLN A 259 18.21 15.04 -17.86
CA GLN A 259 16.83 15.54 -17.95
C GLN A 259 15.99 14.89 -19.06
N GLU A 260 16.58 14.60 -20.23
CA GLU A 260 15.87 13.94 -21.33
C GLU A 260 15.33 12.57 -20.92
N ARG A 261 16.12 11.79 -20.17
CA ARG A 261 15.72 10.47 -19.67
C ARG A 261 14.65 10.59 -18.59
N ALA A 262 14.73 11.61 -17.74
CA ALA A 262 13.66 11.91 -16.79
C ALA A 262 12.35 12.27 -17.51
N THR A 263 12.40 13.03 -18.60
CA THR A 263 11.25 13.39 -19.43
C THR A 263 10.51 12.17 -19.96
N GLU A 264 11.22 11.14 -20.44
CA GLU A 264 10.60 9.90 -20.92
C GLU A 264 9.68 9.27 -19.87
N HIS A 265 10.11 9.27 -18.60
CA HIS A 265 9.33 8.72 -17.50
C HIS A 265 8.16 9.63 -17.10
N CYS A 266 8.33 10.95 -17.13
CA CYS A 266 7.25 11.92 -16.89
C CYS A 266 6.13 11.74 -17.93
N LEU A 267 6.49 11.68 -19.21
CA LEU A 267 5.57 11.45 -20.32
C LEU A 267 4.84 10.11 -20.18
N ALA A 268 5.57 9.04 -19.83
CA ALA A 268 4.96 7.72 -19.66
C ALA A 268 3.92 7.69 -18.53
N ILE A 269 4.15 8.43 -17.43
CA ILE A 269 3.15 8.60 -16.37
C ILE A 269 1.96 9.41 -16.90
N GLY A 270 2.21 10.54 -17.56
CA GLY A 270 1.16 11.42 -18.10
C GLY A 270 0.24 10.75 -19.10
N ILE A 271 0.79 9.95 -20.03
CA ILE A 271 0.03 9.19 -21.03
C ILE A 271 -0.80 8.08 -20.35
N ALA A 272 -0.25 7.45 -19.30
CA ALA A 272 -0.93 6.37 -18.61
C ALA A 272 -2.07 6.88 -17.71
N GLN A 273 -1.87 7.99 -17.02
CA GLN A 273 -2.83 8.53 -16.06
C GLN A 273 -3.98 9.26 -16.76
N ARG A 274 -5.14 9.29 -16.09
CA ARG A 274 -6.28 10.09 -16.49
C ARG A 274 -6.41 11.21 -15.46
N VAL A 275 -6.13 12.42 -15.90
CA VAL A 275 -6.28 13.63 -15.10
C VAL A 275 -7.30 14.50 -15.81
N SER A 276 -8.33 14.93 -15.09
CA SER A 276 -9.39 15.75 -15.67
C SER A 276 -8.86 17.12 -16.08
N GLU A 277 -9.53 17.75 -17.04
CA GLU A 277 -9.26 19.15 -17.37
C GLU A 277 -9.53 20.03 -16.14
N GLY A 278 -8.57 20.90 -15.81
CA GLY A 278 -8.64 21.77 -14.63
C GLY A 278 -8.18 21.13 -13.30
N GLU A 279 -7.94 19.82 -13.24
CA GLU A 279 -7.39 19.18 -12.02
C GLU A 279 -5.93 19.59 -11.82
N ASN A 280 -5.57 20.03 -10.61
CA ASN A 280 -4.20 20.45 -10.29
C ASN A 280 -3.24 19.25 -10.32
N LEU A 281 -2.18 19.36 -11.11
CA LEU A 281 -1.18 18.31 -11.26
C LEU A 281 -0.35 18.18 -9.98
N ARG A 282 0.00 16.94 -9.65
CA ARG A 282 0.93 16.64 -8.55
C ARG A 282 2.34 16.45 -9.11
N PRO A 283 3.38 17.01 -8.46
CA PRO A 283 4.75 16.83 -8.92
C PRO A 283 5.20 15.38 -8.76
N VAL A 284 6.00 14.92 -9.72
CA VAL A 284 6.70 13.62 -9.69
C VAL A 284 8.15 13.76 -9.23
N TYR A 285 8.67 14.99 -9.22
CA TYR A 285 9.96 15.37 -8.65
C TYR A 285 9.85 16.77 -8.05
N THR A 286 10.42 16.96 -6.86
CA THR A 286 10.34 18.22 -6.10
C THR A 286 11.70 18.54 -5.50
N VAL A 287 12.03 19.84 -5.43
CA VAL A 287 13.20 20.37 -4.72
C VAL A 287 12.71 21.29 -3.61
N ILE A 288 13.15 21.07 -2.37
CA ILE A 288 12.79 21.95 -1.25
C ILE A 288 13.98 22.90 -1.00
N PRO A 289 13.80 24.23 -1.15
CA PRO A 289 14.84 25.20 -0.83
C PRO A 289 15.35 25.03 0.61
N GLU A 290 16.65 25.16 0.81
CA GLU A 290 17.24 25.08 2.17
C GLU A 290 16.64 26.11 3.13
N VAL A 291 16.37 27.32 2.64
CA VAL A 291 15.75 28.42 3.39
C VAL A 291 14.36 28.08 3.93
N LEU A 292 13.68 27.06 3.37
CA LEU A 292 12.37 26.60 3.82
C LEU A 292 12.43 25.38 4.75
N ARG A 293 13.56 24.67 4.85
CA ARG A 293 13.63 23.43 5.64
C ARG A 293 13.37 23.63 7.13
N ASN A 294 13.66 24.82 7.64
CA ASN A 294 13.51 25.17 9.06
C ASN A 294 12.49 26.30 9.30
N LYS A 295 11.75 26.72 8.28
CA LYS A 295 10.78 27.82 8.39
C LYS A 295 9.45 27.28 8.90
N ASP A 296 8.76 28.08 9.72
CA ASP A 296 7.43 27.75 10.23
C ASP A 296 6.43 27.59 9.07
N GLN A 297 5.72 26.46 9.03
CA GLN A 297 4.73 26.14 8.00
C GLN A 297 3.43 26.95 8.15
N SER A 298 3.32 27.81 9.16
CA SER A 298 2.14 28.65 9.39
C SER A 298 1.88 29.69 8.29
N HIS A 299 2.84 29.95 7.40
CA HIS A 299 2.72 30.91 6.29
C HIS A 299 3.02 30.23 4.94
N PRO A 300 2.05 29.52 4.36
CA PRO A 300 2.23 28.79 3.10
C PRO A 300 2.55 29.72 1.93
N ILE A 301 3.53 29.32 1.12
CA ILE A 301 3.92 30.09 -0.08
C ILE A 301 3.30 29.44 -1.31
N ARG A 302 2.28 30.08 -1.88
CA ARG A 302 1.61 29.62 -3.10
C ARG A 302 2.33 30.17 -4.33
N VAL A 303 2.66 29.28 -5.25
CA VAL A 303 3.24 29.62 -6.55
C VAL A 303 2.36 29.04 -7.65
N GLU A 304 2.01 29.87 -8.64
CA GLU A 304 1.27 29.49 -9.83
C GLU A 304 2.18 29.42 -11.05
N PHE A 305 1.93 28.48 -11.94
CA PHE A 305 2.78 28.21 -13.09
C PHE A 305 2.05 27.44 -14.19
N LEU A 306 2.71 27.36 -15.34
CA LEU A 306 2.38 26.49 -16.46
C LEU A 306 3.19 25.19 -16.37
N VAL A 307 2.55 24.05 -16.63
CA VAL A 307 3.27 22.79 -16.92
C VAL A 307 3.28 22.55 -18.42
N ASP A 308 4.47 22.49 -19.00
CA ASP A 308 4.66 22.28 -20.43
C ASP A 308 4.55 20.81 -20.86
N ARG A 309 4.76 20.55 -22.16
CA ARG A 309 4.68 19.21 -22.76
C ARG A 309 5.68 18.21 -22.20
N GLU A 310 6.81 18.67 -21.70
CA GLU A 310 7.87 17.82 -21.14
C GLU A 310 7.75 17.67 -19.62
N GLY A 311 6.75 18.34 -19.03
CA GLY A 311 6.49 18.32 -17.59
C GLY A 311 7.35 19.30 -16.81
N PHE A 312 7.92 20.33 -17.44
CA PHE A 312 8.64 21.41 -16.76
C PHE A 312 7.69 22.53 -16.33
N VAL A 313 8.07 23.18 -15.24
CA VAL A 313 7.47 24.42 -14.77
C VAL A 313 7.92 25.59 -15.65
N ARG A 314 6.97 26.37 -16.15
CA ARG A 314 7.20 27.61 -16.89
C ARG A 314 6.49 28.78 -16.22
N GLU A 315 7.12 29.94 -16.32
CA GLU A 315 6.57 31.22 -15.85
C GLU A 315 6.06 31.19 -14.40
N PRO A 316 6.85 30.72 -13.41
CA PRO A 316 6.40 30.66 -12.03
C PRO A 316 6.15 32.07 -11.46
N GLN A 317 4.99 32.24 -10.81
CA GLN A 317 4.55 33.48 -10.18
C GLN A 317 4.13 33.21 -8.74
N ILE A 318 4.81 33.87 -7.80
CA ILE A 318 4.46 33.79 -6.38
C ILE A 318 3.21 34.64 -6.14
N GLN A 319 2.18 34.02 -5.55
CA GLN A 319 0.90 34.65 -5.21
C GLN A 319 0.83 35.10 -3.74
N THR A 320 1.70 34.55 -2.88
CA THR A 320 1.83 34.97 -1.47
C THR A 320 2.71 36.22 -1.38
N ASP A 321 2.34 37.18 -0.52
CA ASP A 321 3.19 38.35 -0.29
C ASP A 321 4.46 37.95 0.49
N ILE A 322 5.63 38.29 -0.04
CA ILE A 322 6.94 37.94 0.51
C ILE A 322 7.88 39.13 0.34
N ASP A 323 8.27 39.73 1.46
CA ASP A 323 9.22 40.85 1.49
C ASP A 323 10.69 40.41 1.32
N GLU A 324 11.00 39.18 1.72
CA GLU A 324 12.35 38.61 1.66
C GLU A 324 12.74 38.25 0.22
N ALA A 325 13.58 39.08 -0.43
CA ALA A 325 14.02 38.87 -1.81
C ALA A 325 14.77 37.53 -2.02
N GLU A 326 15.60 37.12 -1.05
CA GLU A 326 16.33 35.85 -1.08
C GLU A 326 15.36 34.65 -1.05
N LEU A 327 14.33 34.72 -0.22
CA LEU A 327 13.28 33.68 -0.15
C LEU A 327 12.51 33.60 -1.47
N ARG A 328 12.12 34.76 -2.02
CA ARG A 328 11.43 34.85 -3.31
C ARG A 328 12.24 34.18 -4.41
N GLN A 329 13.54 34.48 -4.48
CA GLN A 329 14.43 33.89 -5.47
C GLN A 329 14.58 32.37 -5.27
N ALA A 330 14.83 31.92 -4.05
CA ALA A 330 15.01 30.50 -3.74
C ALA A 330 13.76 29.65 -4.07
N VAL A 331 12.56 30.19 -3.82
CA VAL A 331 11.29 29.53 -4.17
C VAL A 331 11.13 29.39 -5.68
N ILE A 332 11.41 30.46 -6.44
CA ILE A 332 11.34 30.43 -7.91
C ILE A 332 12.36 29.44 -8.51
N GLU A 333 13.59 29.45 -8.01
CA GLU A 333 14.64 28.53 -8.47
C GLU A 333 14.33 27.06 -8.14
N ALA A 334 13.73 26.79 -6.98
CA ALA A 334 13.35 25.44 -6.62
C ALA A 334 12.18 24.93 -7.46
N ILE A 335 11.11 25.73 -7.62
CA ILE A 335 9.94 25.28 -8.37
C ILE A 335 10.26 25.09 -9.86
N ALA A 336 11.18 25.88 -10.42
CA ALA A 336 11.64 25.71 -11.80
C ALA A 336 12.30 24.33 -12.06
N GLN A 337 12.76 23.64 -11.01
CA GLN A 337 13.33 22.30 -11.08
C GLN A 337 12.30 21.17 -10.89
N PHE A 338 11.04 21.49 -10.57
CA PHE A 338 10.03 20.45 -10.38
C PHE A 338 9.73 19.76 -11.70
N ARG A 339 9.44 18.46 -11.62
CA ARG A 339 8.91 17.70 -12.75
C ARG A 339 7.48 17.29 -12.46
N PHE A 340 6.64 17.36 -13.48
CA PHE A 340 5.25 16.92 -13.47
C PHE A 340 5.01 15.86 -14.55
N ALA A 341 4.01 15.01 -14.33
CA ALA A 341 3.46 14.21 -15.42
C ALA A 341 2.52 15.11 -16.25
N PRO A 342 2.84 15.42 -17.51
CA PRO A 342 2.02 16.32 -18.31
C PRO A 342 0.66 15.69 -18.66
N ARG A 343 -0.35 16.53 -18.86
CA ARG A 343 -1.72 16.08 -19.12
C ARG A 343 -1.90 15.61 -20.56
N PHE A 344 -2.59 14.48 -20.71
CA PHE A 344 -3.06 13.98 -22.00
C PHE A 344 -4.57 13.73 -21.95
N ILE A 345 -5.29 14.25 -22.96
CA ILE A 345 -6.72 13.99 -23.18
C ILE A 345 -6.85 13.31 -24.55
N ASP A 346 -7.46 12.13 -24.58
CA ASP A 346 -7.61 11.31 -25.80
C ASP A 346 -6.28 11.11 -26.57
N GLY A 347 -5.18 10.93 -25.84
CA GLY A 347 -3.85 10.70 -26.38
C GLY A 347 -3.13 11.94 -26.90
N SER A 348 -3.77 13.11 -26.83
CA SER A 348 -3.18 14.39 -27.22
C SER A 348 -2.71 15.16 -26.00
N PHE A 349 -1.53 15.77 -26.08
CA PHE A 349 -1.05 16.66 -25.03
C PHE A 349 -2.00 17.85 -24.88
N VAL A 350 -2.30 18.20 -23.63
CA VAL A 350 -3.07 19.39 -23.28
C VAL A 350 -2.23 20.22 -22.33
N GLU A 351 -1.97 21.45 -22.75
CA GLU A 351 -1.27 22.42 -21.92
C GLU A 351 -2.00 22.62 -20.59
N SER A 352 -1.23 22.74 -19.51
CA SER A 352 -1.77 22.82 -18.17
C SER A 352 -1.40 24.17 -17.55
N PRO A 353 -2.14 25.25 -17.87
CA PRO A 353 -1.96 26.56 -17.23
C PRO A 353 -2.56 26.55 -15.81
N ASN A 354 -2.28 27.61 -15.04
CA ASN A 354 -2.86 27.85 -13.72
C ASN A 354 -2.67 26.69 -12.74
N GLN A 355 -1.58 25.93 -12.89
CA GLN A 355 -1.19 24.93 -11.90
C GLN A 355 -0.59 25.64 -10.71
N TYR A 356 -0.64 25.01 -9.54
CA TYR A 356 -0.08 25.60 -8.34
C TYR A 356 0.56 24.58 -7.43
N PHE A 357 1.55 25.06 -6.67
CA PHE A 357 2.17 24.33 -5.57
C PHE A 357 2.22 25.25 -4.36
N VAL A 358 2.06 24.65 -3.19
CA VAL A 358 2.15 25.35 -1.91
C VAL A 358 3.34 24.75 -1.18
N PHE A 359 4.36 25.58 -0.97
CA PHE A 359 5.56 25.23 -0.20
C PHE A 359 5.31 25.27 1.29
#